data_AF-A0A5N3X3V4-F1
#
_entry.id   AF-A0A5N3X3V4-F1
#
_cell.length_a   1.000
_cell.length_b   1.000
_cell.length_c   1.000
_cell.angle_alpha   90.00
_cell.angle_beta   90.00
_cell.angle_gamma   90.00
#
_symmetry.space_group_name_H-M   'P 1'
#
loop_
_entity.id
_entity.type
_entity.pdbx_description
1 polymer ?
#
loop_
_entity_poly.entity_id
_entity_poly.type
_entity_poly.pdbx_seq_one_letter_code
_entity_poly.pdbx_strand_id
1 'polypeptide(L)'
;MDTTLLLNVEGIKKTILHGGTGDLPNFITGARVTFHFRTMKCDEERTVIDDSKQVGHPMHIIIGNMFKLEVWEILLTSMRVSEVAEFWCDTIHTGVYPILSRSLRQMAEGKDPTEWHVHTCGLANMFAYHTLGYEDLDELQKEPQPLIFIIELLQVESPSQYQRETWNLNNHEKMQAVPILHGEGNRLFKLGRYEEASSKYQEAIVCLRNLQTKEKPWEVQWLKLEKMINTLILNYCQCLLKKEEYYEVLEHTSDILRHHPGIVKAYYVRARAHAEVWNEAEAKADLEKVLELEPSMKKAVQRELRLLENRLEEKREEERLRCRNMLG
;
A
#
# COMPACT_ATOMS: atom_id res chain seq x y z
N MET A 1 -36.68 -27.91 -15.61
CA MET A 1 -36.32 -26.57 -15.11
C MET A 1 -35.65 -26.78 -13.77
N ASP A 2 -34.37 -27.14 -13.79
CA ASP A 2 -33.59 -27.33 -12.57
C ASP A 2 -32.91 -26.01 -12.23
N THR A 3 -33.64 -25.16 -11.49
CA THR A 3 -33.06 -24.02 -10.76
C THR A 3 -32.11 -24.57 -9.71
N THR A 4 -30.89 -24.85 -10.12
CA THR A 4 -29.82 -25.34 -9.26
C THR A 4 -29.31 -24.16 -8.43
N LEU A 5 -29.66 -24.19 -7.13
CA LEU A 5 -29.02 -23.45 -6.04
C LEU A 5 -27.55 -23.91 -5.95
N LEU A 6 -26.72 -23.52 -6.89
CA LEU A 6 -25.37 -24.08 -7.07
C LEU A 6 -24.32 -23.49 -6.11
N LEU A 7 -24.70 -22.54 -5.25
CA LEU A 7 -23.76 -21.84 -4.37
C LEU A 7 -24.16 -21.76 -2.89
N ASN A 8 -25.34 -22.23 -2.47
CA ASN A 8 -25.88 -22.00 -1.10
C ASN A 8 -25.85 -20.52 -0.65
N VAL A 9 -25.79 -19.58 -1.59
CA VAL A 9 -25.78 -18.14 -1.34
C VAL A 9 -27.07 -17.56 -1.92
N GLU A 10 -27.79 -16.82 -1.09
CA GLU A 10 -29.03 -16.15 -1.48
C GLU A 10 -28.76 -15.12 -2.58
N GLY A 11 -29.69 -14.97 -3.53
CA GLY A 11 -29.60 -13.94 -4.57
C GLY A 11 -28.59 -14.22 -5.69
N ILE A 12 -28.10 -15.46 -5.85
CA ILE A 12 -27.21 -15.84 -6.95
C ILE A 12 -27.77 -17.03 -7.72
N LYS A 13 -27.81 -16.93 -9.05
CA LYS A 13 -28.17 -18.04 -9.95
C LYS A 13 -27.08 -18.24 -11.00
N LYS A 14 -26.56 -19.46 -11.09
CA LYS A 14 -25.52 -19.85 -12.04
C LYS A 14 -26.10 -20.68 -13.17
N THR A 15 -25.73 -20.34 -14.40
CA THR A 15 -26.02 -21.12 -15.61
C THR A 15 -24.71 -21.37 -16.35
N ILE A 16 -24.33 -22.63 -16.55
CA ILE A 16 -23.12 -22.98 -17.30
C ILE A 16 -23.43 -22.85 -18.80
N LEU A 17 -22.73 -21.96 -19.48
CA LEU A 17 -22.84 -21.77 -20.94
C LEU A 17 -21.87 -22.67 -21.70
N HIS A 18 -20.68 -22.87 -21.15
CA HIS A 18 -19.67 -23.80 -21.64
C HIS A 18 -19.03 -24.54 -20.47
N GLY A 19 -19.03 -25.87 -20.52
CA GLY A 19 -18.44 -26.69 -19.46
C GLY A 19 -16.91 -26.55 -19.44
N GLY A 20 -16.33 -26.38 -18.25
CA GLY A 20 -14.88 -26.36 -18.11
C GLY A 20 -14.23 -27.74 -18.18
N THR A 21 -12.90 -27.74 -18.15
CA THR A 21 -12.04 -28.92 -18.20
C THR A 21 -11.55 -29.32 -16.83
N GLY A 22 -11.35 -30.63 -16.61
CA GLY A 22 -10.77 -31.16 -15.38
C GLY A 22 -11.69 -31.08 -14.17
N ASP A 23 -11.09 -31.27 -13.00
CA ASP A 23 -11.75 -31.15 -11.71
C ASP A 23 -11.84 -29.69 -11.26
N LEU A 24 -12.70 -29.42 -10.27
CA LEU A 24 -12.81 -28.10 -9.66
C LEU A 24 -11.44 -27.71 -9.05
N PRO A 25 -10.85 -26.56 -9.41
CA PRO A 25 -9.58 -26.13 -8.85
C PRO A 25 -9.63 -25.98 -7.33
N ASN A 26 -8.51 -26.21 -6.66
CA ASN A 26 -8.40 -25.93 -5.24
C ASN A 26 -8.08 -24.44 -5.02
N PHE A 27 -9.11 -23.65 -4.71
CA PHE A 27 -8.99 -22.22 -4.45
C PHE A 27 -8.48 -21.97 -3.02
N ILE A 28 -7.17 -22.07 -2.83
CA ILE A 28 -6.53 -21.71 -1.56
C ILE A 28 -6.39 -20.20 -1.41
N THR A 29 -6.42 -19.69 -0.17
CA THR A 29 -6.15 -18.28 0.12
C THR A 29 -4.82 -17.86 -0.51
N GLY A 30 -4.88 -16.79 -1.29
CA GLY A 30 -3.75 -16.28 -2.05
C GLY A 30 -3.60 -16.83 -3.47
N ALA A 31 -4.44 -17.76 -3.91
CA ALA A 31 -4.43 -18.20 -5.29
C ALA A 31 -4.77 -17.03 -6.23
N ARG A 32 -4.03 -16.91 -7.34
CA ARG A 32 -4.33 -15.95 -8.40
C ARG A 32 -5.29 -16.60 -9.38
N VAL A 33 -6.41 -15.94 -9.61
CA VAL A 33 -7.45 -16.40 -10.53
C VAL A 33 -7.53 -15.41 -11.68
N THR A 34 -7.26 -15.89 -12.89
CA THR A 34 -7.27 -15.09 -14.12
C THR A 34 -8.49 -15.45 -14.97
N PHE A 35 -9.27 -14.47 -15.39
CA PHE A 35 -10.55 -14.67 -16.05
C PHE A 35 -10.92 -13.51 -16.98
N HIS A 36 -11.77 -13.79 -17.96
CA HIS A 36 -12.52 -12.76 -18.68
C HIS A 36 -13.90 -12.60 -18.05
N PHE A 37 -14.45 -11.38 -18.13
CA PHE A 37 -15.80 -11.10 -17.67
C PHE A 37 -16.50 -10.14 -18.63
N ARG A 38 -17.82 -10.25 -18.69
CA ARG A 38 -18.73 -9.27 -19.26
C ARG A 38 -19.85 -9.03 -18.27
N THR A 39 -20.06 -7.77 -17.89
CA THR A 39 -21.15 -7.36 -17.00
C THR A 39 -22.25 -6.68 -17.80
N MET A 40 -23.51 -7.04 -17.52
CA MET A 40 -24.68 -6.52 -18.22
C MET A 40 -25.80 -6.18 -17.24
N LYS A 41 -26.67 -5.23 -17.63
CA LYS A 41 -27.96 -4.97 -16.97
C LYS A 41 -28.92 -6.16 -17.22
N CYS A 42 -29.92 -6.29 -16.35
CA CYS A 42 -30.99 -7.29 -16.51
C CYS A 42 -32.17 -6.81 -17.38
N ASP A 43 -31.96 -5.80 -18.22
CA ASP A 43 -32.96 -5.28 -19.14
C ASP A 43 -33.16 -6.20 -20.36
N GLU A 44 -34.19 -5.94 -21.17
CA GLU A 44 -34.53 -6.76 -22.34
C GLU A 44 -33.37 -6.84 -23.36
N GLU A 45 -32.62 -5.75 -23.50
CA GLU A 45 -31.49 -5.62 -24.42
C GLU A 45 -30.17 -6.17 -23.86
N ARG A 46 -30.12 -6.58 -22.58
CA ARG A 46 -28.91 -6.99 -21.86
C ARG A 46 -27.76 -5.99 -22.06
N THR A 47 -28.04 -4.72 -21.75
CA THR A 47 -27.10 -3.60 -21.95
C THR A 47 -25.76 -3.89 -21.28
N VAL A 48 -24.68 -3.91 -22.08
CA VAL A 48 -23.32 -4.18 -21.60
C VAL A 48 -22.77 -2.97 -20.85
N ILE A 49 -22.28 -3.20 -19.64
CA ILE A 49 -21.64 -2.16 -18.81
C ILE A 49 -20.11 -2.23 -18.95
N ASP A 50 -19.54 -3.43 -18.85
CA ASP A 50 -18.10 -3.64 -18.97
C ASP A 50 -17.81 -4.99 -19.65
N ASP A 51 -16.72 -5.06 -20.42
CA ASP A 51 -16.30 -6.27 -21.14
C ASP A 51 -14.77 -6.33 -21.24
N SER A 52 -14.15 -7.24 -20.50
CA SER A 52 -12.69 -7.33 -20.47
C SER A 52 -12.09 -7.85 -21.78
N LYS A 53 -12.86 -8.53 -22.65
CA LYS A 53 -12.39 -8.90 -23.98
C LYS A 53 -12.31 -7.70 -24.91
N GLN A 54 -13.20 -6.72 -24.77
CA GLN A 54 -13.12 -5.46 -25.52
C GLN A 54 -11.94 -4.60 -25.09
N VAL A 55 -11.61 -4.62 -23.79
CA VAL A 55 -10.42 -3.96 -23.22
C VAL A 55 -9.11 -4.67 -23.61
N GLY A 56 -9.20 -5.93 -24.07
CA GLY A 56 -8.07 -6.70 -24.62
C GLY A 56 -7.19 -7.39 -23.58
N HIS A 57 -7.51 -7.31 -22.29
CA HIS A 57 -6.72 -7.90 -21.22
C HIS A 57 -7.60 -8.65 -20.21
N PRO A 58 -7.25 -9.90 -19.83
CA PRO A 58 -7.96 -10.61 -18.79
C PRO A 58 -7.75 -9.96 -17.42
N MET A 59 -8.72 -10.12 -16.55
CA MET A 59 -8.65 -9.67 -15.18
C MET A 59 -8.06 -10.75 -14.29
N HIS A 60 -7.44 -10.36 -13.19
CA HIS A 60 -7.08 -11.30 -12.14
C HIS A 60 -7.51 -10.81 -10.76
N ILE A 61 -7.88 -11.74 -9.90
CA ILE A 61 -8.09 -11.50 -8.47
C ILE A 61 -7.26 -12.48 -7.65
N ILE A 62 -6.99 -12.10 -6.39
CA ILE A 62 -6.35 -12.98 -5.42
C ILE A 62 -7.39 -13.43 -4.41
N ILE A 63 -7.60 -14.74 -4.31
CA ILE A 63 -8.59 -15.34 -3.40
C ILE A 63 -8.26 -14.99 -1.95
N GLY A 64 -9.26 -14.54 -1.18
CA GLY A 64 -9.13 -14.22 0.24
C GLY A 64 -8.48 -12.86 0.54
N ASN A 65 -8.30 -11.98 -0.46
CA ASN A 65 -7.77 -10.63 -0.27
C ASN A 65 -8.88 -9.55 -0.10
N MET A 66 -10.10 -9.95 0.28
CA MET A 66 -11.29 -9.06 0.41
C MET A 66 -11.41 -8.12 -0.80
N PHE A 67 -11.63 -8.71 -1.98
CA PHE A 67 -11.85 -7.93 -3.19
C PHE A 67 -13.04 -6.97 -3.03
N LYS A 68 -13.02 -5.81 -3.71
CA LYS A 68 -14.09 -4.78 -3.59
C LYS A 68 -15.50 -5.31 -3.85
N LEU A 69 -15.62 -6.42 -4.57
CA LEU A 69 -16.86 -7.12 -4.86
C LEU A 69 -16.74 -8.58 -4.44
N GLU A 70 -17.07 -8.86 -3.18
CA GLU A 70 -16.89 -10.18 -2.54
C GLU A 70 -17.62 -11.31 -3.30
N VAL A 71 -18.76 -11.00 -3.93
CA VAL A 71 -19.53 -12.00 -4.67
C VAL A 71 -18.72 -12.64 -5.79
N TRP A 72 -17.78 -11.94 -6.43
CA TRP A 72 -16.97 -12.51 -7.51
C TRP A 72 -16.05 -13.64 -7.05
N GLU A 73 -15.54 -13.61 -5.81
CA GLU A 73 -14.80 -14.76 -5.26
C GLU A 73 -15.72 -16.00 -5.17
N ILE A 74 -16.99 -15.81 -4.79
CA ILE A 74 -17.98 -16.88 -4.73
C ILE A 74 -18.27 -17.42 -6.14
N LEU A 75 -18.46 -16.53 -7.13
CA LEU A 75 -18.72 -16.95 -8.52
C LEU A 75 -17.55 -17.77 -9.08
N LEU A 76 -16.32 -17.25 -8.95
CA LEU A 76 -15.11 -17.86 -9.50
C LEU A 76 -14.75 -19.19 -8.83
N THR A 77 -14.91 -19.30 -7.50
CA THR A 77 -14.63 -20.55 -6.78
C THR A 77 -15.60 -21.68 -7.11
N SER A 78 -16.72 -21.37 -7.78
CA SER A 78 -17.66 -22.37 -8.29
C SER A 78 -17.30 -22.93 -9.68
N MET A 79 -16.32 -22.34 -10.37
CA MET A 79 -16.04 -22.61 -11.78
C MET A 79 -14.85 -23.54 -11.98
N ARG A 80 -14.92 -24.34 -13.05
CA ARG A 80 -13.78 -25.11 -13.58
C ARG A 80 -12.96 -24.28 -14.55
N VAL A 81 -11.69 -24.64 -14.75
CA VAL A 81 -10.83 -23.98 -15.75
C VAL A 81 -11.43 -24.17 -17.14
N SER A 82 -11.41 -23.13 -17.96
CA SER A 82 -12.08 -23.01 -19.27
C SER A 82 -13.61 -23.03 -19.24
N GLU A 83 -14.24 -22.99 -18.05
CA GLU A 83 -15.70 -22.85 -17.94
C GLU A 83 -16.12 -21.44 -18.33
N VAL A 84 -17.24 -21.34 -19.06
CA VAL A 84 -17.97 -20.08 -19.27
C VAL A 84 -19.33 -20.21 -18.59
N ALA A 85 -19.61 -19.32 -17.63
CA ALA A 85 -20.85 -19.34 -16.87
C ALA A 85 -21.48 -17.95 -16.81
N GLU A 86 -22.80 -17.92 -16.93
CA GLU A 86 -23.64 -16.76 -16.67
C GLU A 86 -24.11 -16.80 -15.22
N PHE A 87 -23.92 -15.70 -14.51
CA PHE A 87 -24.37 -15.51 -13.14
C PHE A 87 -25.33 -14.35 -13.08
N TRP A 88 -26.56 -14.61 -12.68
CA TRP A 88 -27.48 -13.57 -12.26
C TRP A 88 -27.26 -13.29 -10.78
N CYS A 89 -26.99 -12.04 -10.43
CA CYS A 89 -26.76 -11.58 -9.07
C CYS A 89 -27.76 -10.50 -8.69
N ASP A 90 -28.46 -10.73 -7.58
CA ASP A 90 -29.42 -9.78 -7.00
C ASP A 90 -28.73 -8.49 -6.51
N THR A 91 -29.52 -7.43 -6.36
CA THR A 91 -29.07 -6.10 -5.91
C THR A 91 -28.29 -6.15 -4.58
N ILE A 92 -28.57 -7.12 -3.71
CA ILE A 92 -27.80 -7.31 -2.45
C ILE A 92 -26.29 -7.51 -2.68
N HIS A 93 -25.89 -8.00 -3.85
CA HIS A 93 -24.50 -8.27 -4.20
C HIS A 93 -23.87 -7.21 -5.11
N THR A 94 -24.68 -6.43 -5.84
CA THR A 94 -24.20 -5.58 -6.95
C THR A 94 -24.03 -4.11 -6.57
N GLY A 95 -24.45 -3.68 -5.38
CA GLY A 95 -24.44 -2.28 -4.98
C GLY A 95 -23.08 -1.58 -5.02
N VAL A 96 -21.97 -2.32 -4.89
CA VAL A 96 -20.59 -1.78 -4.98
C VAL A 96 -19.99 -1.89 -6.39
N TYR A 97 -20.72 -2.48 -7.35
CA TYR A 97 -20.25 -2.66 -8.73
C TYR A 97 -19.89 -1.34 -9.43
N PRO A 98 -20.66 -0.23 -9.32
CA PRO A 98 -20.28 1.04 -9.98
C PRO A 98 -18.88 1.54 -9.58
N ILE A 99 -18.53 1.40 -8.30
CA ILE A 99 -17.22 1.81 -7.77
C ILE A 99 -16.10 0.92 -8.32
N LEU A 100 -16.37 -0.38 -8.44
CA LEU A 100 -15.44 -1.33 -9.06
C LEU A 100 -15.26 -1.02 -10.55
N SER A 101 -16.36 -0.88 -11.30
CA SER A 101 -16.35 -0.57 -12.73
C SER A 101 -15.54 0.69 -13.05
N ARG A 102 -15.72 1.77 -12.26
CA ARG A 102 -14.88 2.97 -12.39
C ARG A 102 -13.38 2.65 -12.26
N SER A 103 -13.01 1.84 -11.27
CA SER A 103 -11.61 1.42 -11.06
C SER A 103 -11.09 0.62 -12.25
N LEU A 104 -11.91 -0.27 -12.81
CA LEU A 104 -11.57 -1.09 -13.98
C LEU A 104 -11.34 -0.23 -15.23
N ARG A 105 -12.21 0.75 -15.49
CA ARG A 105 -12.08 1.69 -16.61
C ARG A 105 -10.82 2.54 -16.50
N GLN A 106 -10.50 3.05 -15.30
CA GLN A 106 -9.26 3.81 -15.06
C GLN A 106 -8.01 2.97 -15.30
N MET A 107 -8.01 1.71 -14.87
CA MET A 107 -6.92 0.78 -15.13
C MET A 107 -6.75 0.50 -16.62
N ALA A 108 -7.85 0.38 -17.37
CA ALA A 108 -7.82 0.21 -18.83
C ALA A 108 -7.20 1.43 -19.55
N GLU A 109 -7.35 2.63 -18.99
CA GLU A 109 -6.71 3.86 -19.48
C GLU A 109 -5.25 4.02 -19.01
N GLY A 110 -4.70 3.05 -18.27
CA GLY A 110 -3.33 3.10 -17.74
C GLY A 110 -3.14 4.06 -16.56
N LYS A 111 -4.22 4.53 -15.94
CA LYS A 111 -4.19 5.36 -14.72
C LYS A 111 -4.06 4.47 -13.49
N ASP A 112 -3.32 4.94 -12.49
CA ASP A 112 -3.13 4.18 -11.25
C ASP A 112 -4.46 4.10 -10.47
N PRO A 113 -4.98 2.90 -10.15
CA PRO A 113 -6.21 2.76 -9.37
C PRO A 113 -6.09 3.32 -7.93
N THR A 114 -4.89 3.64 -7.46
CA THR A 114 -4.59 4.27 -6.18
C THR A 114 -4.40 5.79 -6.26
N GLU A 115 -4.43 6.41 -7.45
CA GLU A 115 -4.21 7.86 -7.64
C GLU A 115 -5.21 8.72 -6.84
N TRP A 116 -6.40 8.18 -6.56
CA TRP A 116 -7.40 8.85 -5.71
C TRP A 116 -7.10 8.81 -4.20
N HIS A 117 -6.27 7.87 -3.73
CA HIS A 117 -5.89 7.80 -2.31
C HIS A 117 -4.79 8.80 -1.93
N VAL A 118 -4.10 9.41 -2.90
CA VAL A 118 -2.89 10.21 -2.62
C VAL A 118 -3.19 11.68 -2.34
N HIS A 119 -4.36 12.23 -2.69
CA HIS A 119 -4.69 13.62 -2.35
C HIS A 119 -6.20 13.88 -2.26
N THR A 120 -6.78 13.78 -1.05
CA THR A 120 -7.88 14.67 -0.64
C THR A 120 -7.91 14.81 0.87
N CYS A 121 -7.20 15.83 1.37
CA CYS A 121 -7.40 16.35 2.71
C CYS A 121 -8.77 17.07 2.81
N GLY A 122 -9.33 17.14 4.01
CA GLY A 122 -10.71 17.56 4.30
C GLY A 122 -11.22 18.82 3.58
N LEU A 123 -12.52 18.79 3.25
CA LEU A 123 -13.39 19.76 2.54
C LEU A 123 -13.73 19.41 1.08
N ALA A 124 -12.85 18.77 0.31
CA ALA A 124 -13.20 18.30 -1.04
C ALA A 124 -14.20 17.11 -1.03
N ASN A 125 -14.28 16.40 0.10
CA ASN A 125 -15.09 15.20 0.24
C ASN A 125 -16.61 15.50 0.28
N MET A 126 -17.06 16.75 0.46
CA MET A 126 -18.51 17.03 0.52
C MET A 126 -19.17 17.20 -0.86
N PHE A 127 -18.41 17.48 -1.92
CA PHE A 127 -18.94 17.77 -3.26
C PHE A 127 -18.74 16.62 -4.28
N ALA A 128 -17.96 15.59 -3.95
CA ALA A 128 -17.61 14.49 -4.86
C ALA A 128 -18.59 13.30 -4.82
N TYR A 129 -19.73 13.41 -4.13
CA TYR A 129 -20.68 12.30 -3.92
C TYR A 129 -21.75 12.14 -5.00
N HIS A 130 -21.73 12.89 -6.10
CA HIS A 130 -22.83 12.85 -7.09
C HIS A 130 -22.44 12.25 -8.45
N THR A 131 -21.14 12.01 -8.69
CA THR A 131 -20.70 11.40 -9.94
C THR A 131 -19.39 10.62 -9.80
N LEU A 132 -19.34 9.45 -10.42
CA LEU A 132 -18.19 8.59 -10.68
C LEU A 132 -17.45 8.99 -11.96
N GLY A 133 -17.92 10.03 -12.66
CA GLY A 133 -17.38 10.50 -13.94
C GLY A 133 -17.92 9.75 -15.16
N TYR A 134 -18.87 8.83 -14.97
CA TYR A 134 -19.49 8.02 -16.00
C TYR A 134 -21.00 7.98 -15.78
N GLU A 135 -21.78 8.49 -16.74
CA GLU A 135 -23.23 8.66 -16.62
C GLU A 135 -23.96 7.33 -16.35
N ASP A 136 -23.52 6.25 -16.99
CA ASP A 136 -24.07 4.90 -16.82
C ASP A 136 -23.78 4.32 -15.43
N LEU A 137 -22.61 4.60 -14.85
CA LEU A 137 -22.27 4.20 -13.48
C LEU A 137 -22.98 5.05 -12.43
N ASP A 138 -23.20 6.34 -12.72
CA ASP A 138 -23.94 7.25 -11.86
C ASP A 138 -25.41 6.85 -11.75
N GLU A 139 -26.02 6.47 -12.88
CA GLU A 139 -27.35 5.89 -12.93
C GLU A 139 -27.41 4.60 -12.10
N LEU A 140 -26.46 3.68 -12.32
CA LEU A 140 -26.40 2.41 -11.60
C LEU A 140 -26.17 2.58 -10.09
N GLN A 141 -25.47 3.65 -9.67
CA GLN A 141 -25.29 3.99 -8.26
C GLN A 141 -26.55 4.60 -7.64
N LYS A 142 -27.30 5.42 -8.39
CA LYS A 142 -28.57 6.01 -7.94
C LYS A 142 -29.67 4.96 -7.84
N GLU A 143 -29.73 4.04 -8.78
CA GLU A 143 -30.73 2.96 -8.86
C GLU A 143 -30.03 1.59 -8.91
N PRO A 144 -29.62 1.06 -7.74
CA PRO A 144 -29.05 -0.27 -7.65
C PRO A 144 -30.01 -1.33 -8.19
N GLN A 145 -29.51 -2.19 -9.06
CA GLN A 145 -30.30 -3.21 -9.76
C GLN A 145 -29.51 -4.53 -9.83
N PRO A 146 -30.19 -5.67 -10.05
CA PRO A 146 -29.51 -6.94 -10.31
C PRO A 146 -28.68 -6.85 -11.59
N LEU A 147 -27.56 -7.57 -11.62
CA LEU A 147 -26.64 -7.60 -12.76
C LEU A 147 -26.40 -9.04 -13.22
N ILE A 148 -26.04 -9.17 -14.49
CA ILE A 148 -25.60 -10.43 -15.08
C ILE A 148 -24.09 -10.36 -15.29
N PHE A 149 -23.37 -11.33 -14.73
CA PHE A 149 -21.94 -11.53 -14.97
C PHE A 149 -21.74 -12.77 -15.84
N ILE A 150 -21.22 -12.62 -17.05
CA ILE A 150 -20.70 -13.74 -17.83
C ILE A 150 -19.20 -13.81 -17.58
N ILE A 151 -18.74 -14.92 -17.01
CA ILE A 151 -17.34 -15.12 -16.65
C ILE A 151 -16.79 -16.30 -17.43
N GLU A 152 -15.57 -16.16 -17.93
CA GLU A 152 -14.74 -17.23 -18.50
C GLU A 152 -13.51 -17.40 -17.63
N LEU A 153 -13.41 -18.52 -16.92
CA LEU A 153 -12.27 -18.81 -16.05
C LEU A 153 -11.10 -19.35 -16.88
N LEU A 154 -9.99 -18.61 -16.94
CA LEU A 154 -8.84 -18.99 -17.77
C LEU A 154 -7.81 -19.81 -17.01
N GLN A 155 -7.44 -19.38 -15.80
CA GLN A 155 -6.34 -20.00 -15.06
C GLN A 155 -6.49 -19.76 -13.55
N VAL A 156 -6.06 -20.77 -12.78
CA VAL A 156 -5.90 -20.68 -11.32
C VAL A 156 -4.48 -21.07 -10.98
N GLU A 157 -3.73 -20.15 -10.39
CA GLU A 157 -2.33 -20.33 -10.00
C GLU A 157 -2.21 -20.35 -8.48
N SER A 158 -1.45 -21.29 -7.94
CA SER A 158 -1.18 -21.32 -6.50
C SER A 158 -0.27 -20.16 -6.09
N PRO A 159 -0.27 -19.73 -4.81
CA PRO A 159 0.61 -18.66 -4.31
C PRO A 159 2.11 -18.89 -4.55
N SER A 160 2.53 -20.15 -4.78
CA SER A 160 3.92 -20.51 -5.06
C SER A 160 4.29 -20.47 -6.55
N GLN A 161 3.29 -20.35 -7.45
CA GLN A 161 3.48 -20.41 -8.90
C GLN A 161 3.60 -19.03 -9.57
N TYR A 162 3.26 -17.94 -8.89
CA TYR A 162 3.40 -16.57 -9.40
C TYR A 162 4.22 -15.68 -8.46
N GLN A 163 4.98 -14.73 -9.02
CA GLN A 163 5.63 -13.68 -8.23
C GLN A 163 4.54 -12.77 -7.64
N ARG A 164 4.26 -12.95 -6.35
CA ARG A 164 3.30 -12.13 -5.60
C ARG A 164 3.83 -10.71 -5.45
N GLU A 165 3.11 -9.75 -6.02
CA GLU A 165 3.30 -8.35 -5.71
C GLU A 165 2.77 -8.06 -4.30
N THR A 166 3.53 -7.28 -3.52
CA THR A 166 3.36 -7.07 -2.06
C THR A 166 1.99 -6.49 -1.65
N TRP A 167 1.26 -5.90 -2.60
CA TRP A 167 -0.03 -5.25 -2.40
C TRP A 167 -1.18 -6.23 -2.04
N ASN A 168 -1.02 -7.52 -2.34
CA ASN A 168 -2.08 -8.55 -2.26
C ASN A 168 -2.12 -9.40 -0.96
N LEU A 169 -1.45 -8.97 0.11
CA LEU A 169 -1.40 -9.73 1.38
C LEU A 169 -2.60 -9.39 2.30
N ASN A 170 -3.20 -10.43 2.90
CA ASN A 170 -4.27 -10.27 3.89
C ASN A 170 -3.73 -9.61 5.18
N ASN A 171 -4.58 -9.01 6.03
CA ASN A 171 -4.11 -8.22 7.19
C ASN A 171 -3.14 -8.99 8.12
N HIS A 172 -3.42 -10.29 8.32
CA HIS A 172 -2.57 -11.19 9.12
C HIS A 172 -1.24 -11.53 8.42
N GLU A 173 -1.27 -11.70 7.10
CA GLU A 173 -0.06 -11.97 6.30
C GLU A 173 0.83 -10.72 6.20
N LYS A 174 0.24 -9.52 6.11
CA LYS A 174 0.97 -8.23 6.19
C LYS A 174 1.72 -8.12 7.52
N MET A 175 1.06 -8.46 8.64
CA MET A 175 1.71 -8.49 9.96
C MET A 175 2.85 -9.50 10.04
N GLN A 176 2.76 -10.65 9.37
CA GLN A 176 3.83 -11.65 9.32
C GLN A 176 4.97 -11.27 8.35
N ALA A 177 4.66 -10.53 7.27
CA ALA A 177 5.64 -10.06 6.31
C ALA A 177 6.52 -8.94 6.87
N VAL A 178 5.98 -8.08 7.73
CA VAL A 178 6.71 -6.92 8.29
C VAL A 178 8.01 -7.32 9.01
N PRO A 179 8.04 -8.31 9.92
CA PRO A 179 9.29 -8.79 10.51
C PRO A 179 10.31 -9.31 9.48
N ILE A 180 9.85 -9.97 8.42
CA ILE A 180 10.70 -10.52 7.36
C ILE A 180 11.32 -9.37 6.55
N LEU A 181 10.49 -8.41 6.11
CA LEU A 181 10.93 -7.22 5.39
C LEU A 181 11.88 -6.37 6.24
N HIS A 182 11.60 -6.21 7.53
CA HIS A 182 12.49 -5.52 8.47
C HIS A 182 13.84 -6.23 8.60
N GLY A 183 13.82 -7.56 8.75
CA GLY A 183 15.03 -8.39 8.82
C GLY A 183 15.87 -8.30 7.55
N GLU A 184 15.22 -8.34 6.39
CA GLU A 184 15.87 -8.24 5.09
C GLU A 184 16.46 -6.85 4.84
N GLY A 185 15.72 -5.78 5.17
CA GLY A 185 16.23 -4.42 5.15
C GLY A 185 17.46 -4.26 6.06
N ASN A 186 17.44 -4.83 7.26
CA ASN A 186 18.58 -4.80 8.18
C ASN A 186 19.79 -5.55 7.61
N ARG A 187 19.57 -6.67 6.91
CA ARG A 187 20.62 -7.45 6.24
C ARG A 187 21.24 -6.66 5.10
N LEU A 188 20.41 -6.10 4.21
CA LEU A 188 20.85 -5.29 3.07
C LEU A 188 21.61 -4.03 3.52
N PHE A 189 21.14 -3.38 4.59
CA PHE A 189 21.82 -2.22 5.16
C PHE A 189 23.24 -2.57 5.64
N LYS A 190 23.42 -3.72 6.31
CA LYS A 190 24.74 -4.21 6.74
C LYS A 190 25.66 -4.53 5.57
N LEU A 191 25.11 -4.93 4.43
CA LEU A 191 25.84 -5.19 3.19
C LEU A 191 26.16 -3.91 2.39
N GLY A 192 25.75 -2.73 2.87
CA GLY A 192 25.94 -1.46 2.17
C GLY A 192 25.00 -1.23 0.99
N ARG A 193 24.00 -2.10 0.77
CA ARG A 193 23.01 -1.98 -0.30
C ARG A 193 21.86 -1.08 0.17
N TYR A 194 22.14 0.21 0.29
CA TYR A 194 21.22 1.17 0.93
C TYR A 194 19.93 1.39 0.14
N GLU A 195 20.00 1.38 -1.20
CA GLU A 195 18.80 1.56 -2.04
C GLU A 195 17.78 0.45 -1.82
N GLU A 196 18.23 -0.81 -1.87
CA GLU A 196 17.37 -1.96 -1.69
C GLU A 196 16.89 -2.09 -0.25
N ALA A 197 17.74 -1.73 0.72
CA ALA A 197 17.33 -1.65 2.13
C ALA A 197 16.21 -0.62 2.31
N SER A 198 16.34 0.56 1.70
CA SER A 198 15.33 1.61 1.69
C SER A 198 14.00 1.10 1.13
N SER A 199 14.02 0.44 -0.04
CA SER A 199 12.82 -0.12 -0.64
C SER A 199 12.12 -1.12 0.29
N LYS A 200 12.89 -1.98 0.98
CA LYS A 200 12.32 -2.96 1.93
C LYS A 200 11.71 -2.32 3.17
N TYR A 201 12.29 -1.24 3.68
CA TYR A 201 11.68 -0.50 4.78
C TYR A 201 10.41 0.24 4.35
N GLN A 202 10.42 0.89 3.18
CA GLN A 202 9.24 1.57 2.63
C GLN A 202 8.09 0.58 2.41
N GLU A 203 8.38 -0.57 1.83
CA GLU A 203 7.42 -1.68 1.63
C GLU A 203 6.76 -2.08 2.97
N ALA A 204 7.55 -2.28 4.02
CA ALA A 204 7.04 -2.60 5.35
C ALA A 204 6.22 -1.45 5.99
N ILE A 205 6.63 -0.20 5.80
CA ILE A 205 5.90 0.99 6.30
C ILE A 205 4.53 1.10 5.64
N VAL A 206 4.45 0.91 4.32
CA VAL A 206 3.18 0.92 3.58
C VAL A 206 2.25 -0.19 4.08
N CYS A 207 2.78 -1.41 4.28
CA CYS A 207 2.00 -2.50 4.88
C CYS A 207 1.40 -2.13 6.23
N LEU A 208 2.19 -1.53 7.13
CA LEU A 208 1.72 -1.16 8.47
C LEU A 208 0.76 0.03 8.47
N ARG A 209 1.00 1.07 7.64
CA ARG A 209 0.09 2.22 7.54
C ARG A 209 -1.30 1.78 7.04
N ASN A 210 -1.35 0.87 6.08
CA ASN A 210 -2.61 0.28 5.59
C ASN A 210 -3.39 -0.52 6.66
N LEU A 211 -2.69 -1.08 7.64
CA LEU A 211 -3.33 -1.72 8.80
C LEU A 211 -3.81 -0.66 9.79
N GLN A 212 -2.96 0.34 10.05
CA GLN A 212 -3.23 1.42 11.00
C GLN A 212 -4.49 2.22 10.65
N THR A 213 -4.80 2.42 9.37
CA THR A 213 -6.02 3.11 8.91
C THR A 213 -7.32 2.38 9.27
N LYS A 214 -7.24 1.07 9.57
CA LYS A 214 -8.40 0.26 9.97
C LYS A 214 -8.62 0.26 11.49
N GLU A 215 -7.63 0.72 12.25
CA GLU A 215 -7.65 0.77 13.71
C GLU A 215 -8.04 2.18 14.20
N LYS A 216 -8.74 2.25 15.34
CA LYS A 216 -9.07 3.54 15.94
C LYS A 216 -7.80 4.20 16.52
N PRO A 217 -7.59 5.50 16.29
CA PRO A 217 -6.45 6.22 16.86
C PRO A 217 -6.38 6.05 18.38
N TRP A 218 -5.15 5.96 18.91
CA TRP A 218 -4.85 5.87 20.36
C TRP A 218 -5.25 4.56 21.06
N GLU A 219 -5.84 3.60 20.34
CA GLU A 219 -6.03 2.27 20.89
C GLU A 219 -4.71 1.49 21.00
N VAL A 220 -4.68 0.48 21.87
CA VAL A 220 -3.47 -0.32 22.14
C VAL A 220 -2.92 -0.94 20.85
N GLN A 221 -3.78 -1.38 19.93
CA GLN A 221 -3.35 -1.93 18.64
C GLN A 221 -2.75 -0.86 17.73
N TRP A 222 -3.41 0.29 17.62
CA TRP A 222 -2.91 1.43 16.85
C TRP A 222 -1.54 1.91 17.36
N LEU A 223 -1.36 2.04 18.68
CA LEU A 223 -0.09 2.43 19.30
C LEU A 223 1.03 1.40 19.07
N LYS A 224 0.70 0.11 18.99
CA LYS A 224 1.66 -0.94 18.61
C LYS A 224 2.11 -0.78 17.16
N LEU A 225 1.17 -0.55 16.24
CA LEU A 225 1.47 -0.31 14.82
C LEU A 225 2.31 0.96 14.64
N GLU A 226 1.91 2.06 15.29
CA GLU A 226 2.63 3.34 15.31
C GLU A 226 4.09 3.15 15.76
N LYS A 227 4.32 2.41 16.85
CA LYS A 227 5.67 2.10 17.33
C LYS A 227 6.50 1.33 16.29
N MET A 228 5.89 0.36 15.61
CA MET A 228 6.55 -0.43 14.56
C MET A 228 6.89 0.43 13.35
N ILE A 229 5.95 1.26 12.90
CA ILE A 229 6.11 2.24 11.81
C ILE A 229 7.28 3.16 12.13
N ASN A 230 7.30 3.78 13.31
CA ASN A 230 8.36 4.70 13.71
C ASN A 230 9.74 4.00 13.77
N THR A 231 9.78 2.74 14.18
CA THR A 231 11.03 1.95 14.16
C THR A 231 11.54 1.75 12.74
N LEU A 232 10.65 1.45 11.79
CA LEU A 232 11.00 1.27 10.37
C LEU A 232 11.40 2.58 9.71
N ILE A 233 10.67 3.68 9.96
CA ILE A 233 11.02 5.02 9.46
C ILE A 233 12.41 5.40 9.95
N LEU A 234 12.74 5.18 11.22
CA LEU A 234 14.09 5.49 11.72
C LEU A 234 15.18 4.62 11.10
N ASN A 235 14.88 3.40 10.66
CA ASN A 235 15.81 2.57 9.89
C ASN A 235 15.93 3.04 8.43
N TYR A 236 14.83 3.46 7.81
CA TYR A 236 14.81 4.11 6.51
C TYR A 236 15.64 5.40 6.52
N CYS A 237 15.48 6.26 7.53
CA CYS A 237 16.29 7.46 7.70
C CYS A 237 17.79 7.16 7.83
N GLN A 238 18.19 6.02 8.41
CA GLN A 238 19.60 5.63 8.43
C GLN A 238 20.11 5.30 7.01
N CYS A 239 19.27 4.76 6.13
CA CYS A 239 19.61 4.54 4.72
C CYS A 239 19.74 5.88 3.99
N LEU A 240 18.79 6.79 4.20
CA LEU A 240 18.84 8.14 3.64
C LEU A 240 20.08 8.93 4.06
N LEU A 241 20.48 8.85 5.33
CA LEU A 241 21.74 9.43 5.80
C LEU A 241 22.96 8.88 5.05
N LYS A 242 22.92 7.62 4.60
CA LYS A 242 24.00 7.00 3.80
C LYS A 242 23.91 7.35 2.32
N LYS A 243 22.73 7.74 1.84
CA LYS A 243 22.49 8.27 0.49
C LYS A 243 22.65 9.80 0.40
N GLU A 244 22.99 10.45 1.50
CA GLU A 244 23.15 11.91 1.59
C GLU A 244 21.83 12.71 1.38
N GLU A 245 20.68 12.05 1.56
CA GLU A 245 19.33 12.63 1.45
C GLU A 245 18.89 13.23 2.78
N TYR A 246 19.56 14.29 3.22
CA TYR A 246 19.42 14.81 4.60
C TYR A 246 18.08 15.48 4.88
N TYR A 247 17.49 16.16 3.89
CA TYR A 247 16.23 16.90 4.10
C TYR A 247 15.04 15.97 4.39
N GLU A 248 14.91 14.85 3.66
CA GLU A 248 13.89 13.83 3.98
C GLU A 248 14.06 13.27 5.41
N VAL A 249 15.32 13.08 5.84
CA VAL A 249 15.59 12.63 7.22
C VAL A 249 15.07 13.64 8.24
N LEU A 250 15.30 14.93 8.01
CA LEU A 250 14.84 15.99 8.89
C LEU A 250 13.31 16.06 8.97
N GLU A 251 12.62 15.90 7.83
CA GLU A 251 11.16 15.88 7.80
C GLU A 251 10.60 14.71 8.58
N HIS A 252 11.04 13.48 8.27
CA HIS A 252 10.57 12.27 8.94
C HIS A 252 10.84 12.28 10.45
N THR A 253 12.06 12.66 10.85
CA THR A 253 12.42 12.67 12.27
C THR A 253 11.70 13.78 13.04
N SER A 254 11.47 14.94 12.42
CA SER A 254 10.71 16.03 13.06
C SER A 254 9.24 15.69 13.23
N ASP A 255 8.64 15.00 12.26
CA ASP A 255 7.26 14.52 12.36
C ASP A 255 7.10 13.50 13.50
N ILE A 256 8.01 12.51 13.57
CA ILE A 256 8.05 11.54 14.69
C ILE A 256 8.16 12.27 16.02
N LEU A 257 9.05 13.26 16.14
CA LEU A 257 9.29 13.96 17.41
C LEU A 257 8.15 14.89 17.82
N ARG A 258 7.36 15.40 16.86
CA ARG A 258 6.15 16.18 17.13
C ARG A 258 5.11 15.34 17.87
N HIS A 259 4.96 14.07 17.50
CA HIS A 259 3.99 13.15 18.08
C HIS A 259 4.56 12.33 19.25
N HIS A 260 5.86 12.04 19.21
CA HIS A 260 6.55 11.14 20.13
C HIS A 260 7.88 11.74 20.62
N PRO A 261 7.84 12.76 21.48
CA PRO A 261 9.03 13.49 21.93
C PRO A 261 9.97 12.68 22.84
N GLY A 262 9.61 11.44 23.19
CA GLY A 262 10.43 10.52 23.99
C GLY A 262 11.28 9.55 23.17
N ILE A 263 11.23 9.58 21.83
CA ILE A 263 11.98 8.64 20.99
C ILE A 263 13.43 9.12 20.81
N VAL A 264 14.32 8.65 21.69
CA VAL A 264 15.76 9.02 21.73
C VAL A 264 16.43 8.86 20.36
N LYS A 265 16.19 7.73 19.69
CA LYS A 265 16.79 7.42 18.39
C LYS A 265 16.44 8.49 17.34
N ALA A 266 15.25 9.08 17.39
CA ALA A 266 14.84 10.11 16.44
C ALA A 266 15.67 11.39 16.60
N TYR A 267 15.90 11.87 17.82
CA TYR A 267 16.83 12.98 18.08
C TYR A 267 18.25 12.65 17.60
N TYR A 268 18.76 11.45 17.87
CA TYR A 268 20.10 11.07 17.44
C TYR A 268 20.25 11.03 15.91
N VAL A 269 19.25 10.51 15.19
CA VAL A 269 19.24 10.51 13.72
C VAL A 269 19.14 11.94 13.18
N ARG A 270 18.25 12.76 13.75
CA ARG A 270 18.02 14.14 13.32
C ARG A 270 19.24 15.04 13.55
N ALA A 271 19.91 14.89 14.69
CA ALA A 271 21.17 15.56 14.98
C ALA A 271 22.23 15.29 13.91
N ARG A 272 22.35 14.02 13.49
CA ARG A 272 23.29 13.63 12.43
C ARG A 272 22.92 14.30 11.11
N ALA A 273 21.64 14.36 10.74
CA ALA A 273 21.22 15.08 9.53
C ALA A 273 21.48 16.59 9.62
N HIS A 274 21.15 17.23 10.76
CA HIS A 274 21.46 18.65 11.00
C HIS A 274 22.95 18.96 10.90
N ALA A 275 23.81 18.06 11.37
CA ALA A 275 25.25 18.20 11.25
C ALA A 275 25.73 18.19 9.79
N GLU A 276 25.09 17.42 8.90
CA GLU A 276 25.41 17.40 7.46
C GLU A 276 24.93 18.65 6.71
N VAL A 277 23.82 19.25 7.15
CA VAL A 277 23.27 20.49 6.54
C VAL A 277 23.71 21.78 7.24
N TRP A 278 24.73 21.72 8.11
CA TRP A 278 25.31 22.87 8.81
C TRP A 278 24.41 23.58 9.83
N ASN A 279 23.39 22.90 10.33
CA ASN A 279 22.53 23.39 11.40
C ASN A 279 23.14 23.02 12.77
N GLU A 280 24.24 23.68 13.13
CA GLU A 280 25.03 23.35 14.33
C GLU A 280 24.22 23.45 15.63
N ALA A 281 23.46 24.53 15.80
CA ALA A 281 22.72 24.80 17.02
C ALA A 281 21.67 23.72 17.25
N GLU A 282 20.94 23.35 16.20
CA GLU A 282 19.92 22.31 16.22
C GLU A 282 20.54 20.93 16.43
N ALA A 283 21.67 20.63 15.78
CA ALA A 283 22.38 19.37 15.98
C ALA A 283 22.83 19.19 17.44
N LYS A 284 23.38 20.24 18.06
CA LYS A 284 23.78 20.23 19.48
C LYS A 284 22.58 20.07 20.41
N ALA A 285 21.51 20.82 20.18
CA ALA A 285 20.28 20.71 20.97
C ALA A 285 19.68 19.30 20.94
N ASP A 286 19.66 18.66 19.76
CA ASP A 286 19.18 17.28 19.62
C ASP A 286 20.09 16.28 20.35
N LEU A 287 21.43 16.45 20.28
CA LEU A 287 22.38 15.60 20.99
C LEU A 287 22.32 15.76 22.51
N GLU A 288 22.09 16.98 23.01
CA GLU A 288 21.81 17.23 24.42
C GLU A 288 20.53 16.51 24.85
N LYS A 289 19.48 16.58 24.01
CA LYS A 289 18.23 15.89 24.29
C LYS A 289 18.37 14.36 24.33
N VAL A 290 19.25 13.79 23.50
CA VAL A 290 19.63 12.36 23.58
C VAL A 290 20.23 12.03 24.94
N LEU A 291 21.10 12.87 25.49
CA LEU A 291 21.73 12.64 26.80
C LEU A 291 20.76 12.80 27.97
N GLU A 292 19.81 13.73 27.86
CA GLU A 292 18.74 13.89 28.86
C GLU A 292 17.86 12.64 28.95
N LEU A 293 17.49 12.07 27.80
CA LEU A 293 16.60 10.91 27.73
C LEU A 293 17.34 9.57 27.94
N GLU A 294 18.57 9.46 27.47
CA GLU A 294 19.37 8.23 27.55
C GLU A 294 20.86 8.53 27.89
N PRO A 295 21.18 8.73 29.19
CA PRO A 295 22.53 9.06 29.63
C PRO A 295 23.61 8.01 29.27
N SER A 296 23.22 6.76 28.99
CA SER A 296 24.12 5.68 28.58
C SER A 296 24.77 5.95 27.21
N MET A 297 24.13 6.76 26.34
CA MET A 297 24.65 7.12 25.02
C MET A 297 25.78 8.17 25.05
N LYS A 298 26.25 8.58 26.23
CA LYS A 298 27.31 9.59 26.40
C LYS A 298 28.51 9.44 25.47
N LYS A 299 29.04 8.22 25.31
CA LYS A 299 30.19 7.96 24.43
C LYS A 299 29.87 8.19 22.94
N ALA A 300 28.67 7.84 22.50
CA ALA A 300 28.23 8.03 21.12
C ALA A 300 28.01 9.51 20.82
N VAL A 301 27.30 10.22 21.70
CA VAL A 301 27.06 11.66 21.57
C VAL A 301 28.37 12.45 21.57
N GLN A 302 29.31 12.13 22.47
CA GLN A 302 30.62 12.78 22.48
C GLN A 302 31.42 12.53 21.18
N ARG A 303 31.21 11.40 20.51
CA ARG A 303 31.84 11.14 19.21
C ARG A 303 31.22 12.04 18.14
N GLU A 304 29.90 12.15 18.08
CA GLU A 304 29.22 13.03 17.11
C GLU A 304 29.57 14.50 17.32
N LEU A 305 29.60 14.98 18.57
CA LEU A 305 30.01 16.36 18.88
C LEU A 305 31.41 16.67 18.39
N ARG A 306 32.38 15.77 18.59
CA ARG A 306 33.75 15.95 18.06
C ARG A 306 33.78 15.98 16.53
N LEU A 307 32.98 15.15 15.87
CA LEU A 307 32.90 15.16 14.40
C LEU A 307 32.30 16.47 13.88
N LEU A 308 31.28 16.99 14.57
CA LEU A 308 30.69 18.28 14.25
C LEU A 308 31.70 19.43 14.44
N GLU A 309 32.41 19.46 15.57
CA GLU A 309 33.44 20.46 15.88
C GLU A 309 34.57 20.48 14.84
N ASN A 310 35.10 19.31 14.47
CA ASN A 310 36.16 19.21 13.47
C ASN A 310 35.73 19.77 12.11
N ARG A 311 34.52 19.43 11.65
CA ARG A 311 33.99 19.94 10.38
C ARG A 311 33.78 21.45 10.36
N LEU A 312 33.37 22.01 11.50
CA LEU A 312 33.22 23.46 11.62
C LEU A 312 34.56 24.17 11.56
N GLU A 313 35.60 23.60 12.18
CA GLU A 313 36.94 24.19 12.12
C GLU A 313 37.50 24.15 10.70
N GLU A 314 37.37 23.02 9.99
CA GLU A 314 37.75 22.89 8.57
C GLU A 314 37.07 23.96 7.72
N LYS A 315 35.75 24.17 7.89
CA LYS A 315 35.01 25.19 7.15
C LYS A 315 35.45 26.61 7.51
N ARG A 316 35.70 26.92 8.78
CA ARG A 316 36.21 28.24 9.19
C ARG A 316 37.58 28.52 8.58
N GLU A 317 38.45 27.51 8.49
CA GLU A 317 39.73 27.63 7.82
C GLU A 317 39.58 27.88 6.32
N GLU A 318 38.67 27.16 5.65
CA GLU A 318 38.33 27.37 4.23
C GLU A 318 37.80 28.79 3.97
N GLU A 319 36.85 29.25 4.78
CA GLU A 319 36.29 30.61 4.67
C GLU A 319 37.36 31.67 4.94
N ARG A 320 38.23 31.46 5.93
CA ARG A 320 39.36 32.36 6.23
C ARG A 320 40.35 32.43 5.07
N LEU A 321 40.68 31.29 4.46
CA LEU A 321 41.55 31.22 3.28
C LEU A 321 40.91 31.91 2.08
N ARG A 322 39.60 31.70 1.86
CA ARG A 322 38.85 32.33 0.78
C ARG A 322 38.79 33.86 0.94
N CYS A 323 38.51 34.35 2.14
CA CYS A 323 38.55 35.78 2.45
C CYS A 323 39.94 36.38 2.24
N ARG A 324 41.01 35.68 2.63
CA ARG A 324 42.39 36.13 2.41
C ARG A 324 42.74 36.24 0.93
N ASN A 325 42.28 35.29 0.11
CA ASN A 325 42.53 35.29 -1.33
C ASN A 325 41.69 36.33 -2.10
N MET A 326 40.59 36.82 -1.53
CA MET A 326 39.80 37.91 -2.15
C MET A 326 40.32 39.32 -1.78
N LEU A 327 41.15 39.43 -0.74
CA LEU A 327 41.67 40.71 -0.22
C LEU A 327 43.15 40.96 -0.57
N GLY A 328 43.82 40.02 -1.23
CA GLY A 328 45.21 40.13 -1.71
C GLY A 328 45.29 40.10 -3.23
#